data_AF-A0AA88Y300-F1
#
_entry.id   AF-A0AA88Y300-F1
#
_cell.length_a   1.000
_cell.length_b   1.000
_cell.length_c   1.000
_cell.angle_alpha   90.00
_cell.angle_beta   90.00
_cell.angle_gamma   90.00
#
_symmetry.space_group_name_H-M   'P 1'
#
loop_
_entity.id
_entity.type
_entity.pdbx_description
1 polymer ?
#
loop_
_entity_poly.entity_id
_entity_poly.type
_entity_poly.pdbx_seq_one_letter_code
_entity_poly.pdbx_strand_id
1 'polypeptide(L)'
;MGELWLALFAYLIRNWKWLYFSCALFYIPFLIYLRPGVLPESPRWLISKGRTDEAFKTIQKAAKVNKVSLPKGANALKVSDQESLPFSTILRQLGRSRKLLIYLAIAMSNWFVVAMTTFGMKMNISHLGSNVYTSFTITVIADTLGTLLMFTMDRVGHKRLLVISVLSTGAACTVSFILILFVDNVSEWLVITFVMIGKLFNATEFGMAYTYTGELFPTDIRAFVLGSCSFFARIGSLASPYLYQIVRKPNLFRSCFVVQSNFYLLCQFLHLKFCTFKKSSH
;
A
#
# COMPACT_ATOMS: atom_id res chain seq x y z
N MET A 1 9.33 1.16 9.12
CA MET A 1 10.02 0.75 10.37
C MET A 1 10.97 -0.43 10.19
N GLY A 2 10.52 -1.59 9.69
CA GLY A 2 11.44 -2.74 9.47
C GLY A 2 12.57 -2.47 8.47
N GLU A 3 12.31 -1.69 7.41
CA GLU A 3 13.33 -1.32 6.42
C GLU A 3 14.46 -0.45 7.01
N LEU A 4 14.20 0.35 8.06
CA LEU A 4 15.24 1.17 8.74
C LEU A 4 16.23 0.30 9.50
N TRP A 5 15.73 -0.71 10.22
CA TRP A 5 16.57 -1.71 10.85
C TRP A 5 17.40 -2.45 9.82
N LEU A 6 16.80 -2.85 8.69
CA LEU A 6 17.52 -3.49 7.61
C LEU A 6 18.65 -2.60 7.06
N ALA A 7 18.42 -1.29 6.89
CA ALA A 7 19.46 -0.35 6.46
C ALA A 7 20.63 -0.30 7.44
N LEU A 8 20.34 -0.25 8.74
CA LEU A 8 21.36 -0.26 9.80
C LEU A 8 22.15 -1.57 9.79
N PHE A 9 21.48 -2.72 9.77
CA PHE A 9 22.15 -4.03 9.74
C PHE A 9 22.95 -4.23 8.46
N ALA A 10 22.46 -3.76 7.31
CA ALA A 10 23.20 -3.85 6.05
C ALA A 10 24.48 -2.99 6.07
N TYR A 11 24.47 -1.85 6.78
CA TYR A 11 25.67 -1.02 6.97
C TYR A 11 26.70 -1.69 7.88
N LEU A 12 26.25 -2.33 8.97
CA LEU A 12 27.11 -3.02 9.94
C LEU A 12 27.63 -4.37 9.42
N ILE A 13 26.79 -5.14 8.75
CA ILE A 13 27.05 -6.50 8.27
C ILE A 13 27.12 -6.49 6.74
N ARG A 14 28.33 -6.29 6.22
CA ARG A 14 28.56 -6.18 4.76
C ARG A 14 28.44 -7.52 4.02
N ASN A 15 28.58 -8.64 4.72
CA ASN A 15 28.42 -9.95 4.11
C ASN A 15 26.93 -10.33 4.04
N TRP A 16 26.40 -10.44 2.82
CA TRP A 16 24.98 -10.70 2.57
C TRP A 16 24.46 -12.01 3.21
N LYS A 17 25.31 -13.03 3.39
CA LYS A 17 24.92 -14.29 4.05
C LYS A 17 24.64 -14.07 5.53
N TRP A 18 25.54 -13.35 6.21
CA TRP A 18 25.38 -13.01 7.62
C TRP A 18 24.24 -12.02 7.84
N LEU A 19 24.01 -11.10 6.89
CA LEU A 19 22.83 -10.23 6.92
C LEU A 19 21.53 -11.05 6.84
N TYR A 20 21.46 -12.02 5.92
CA TYR A 20 20.29 -12.90 5.78
C TYR A 20 20.05 -13.74 7.04
N PHE A 21 21.12 -14.30 7.62
CA PHE A 21 21.05 -15.04 8.88
C PHE A 21 20.56 -14.16 10.05
N SER A 22 21.05 -12.92 10.13
CA SER A 22 20.63 -11.96 11.15
C SER A 22 19.14 -11.63 11.02
N CYS A 23 18.65 -11.40 9.80
CA CYS A 23 17.22 -11.22 9.54
C CYS A 23 16.41 -12.45 9.95
N ALA A 24 16.88 -13.67 9.68
CA ALA A 24 16.23 -14.89 10.11
C ALA A 24 16.14 -15.01 11.64
N LEU A 25 17.20 -14.60 12.35
CA LEU A 25 17.26 -14.61 13.81
C LEU A 25 16.19 -13.69 14.44
N PHE A 26 15.88 -12.56 13.82
CA PHE A 26 14.80 -11.66 14.26
C PHE A 26 13.41 -12.30 14.24
N TYR A 27 13.20 -13.37 13.48
CA TYR A 27 11.92 -14.10 13.47
C TYR A 27 11.81 -15.14 14.60
N ILE A 28 12.91 -15.53 15.26
CA ILE A 28 12.88 -16.56 16.32
C ILE A 28 11.94 -16.19 17.47
N PRO A 29 11.92 -14.94 18.00
CA PRO A 29 10.95 -14.55 19.02
C PRO A 29 9.50 -14.73 18.58
N PHE A 30 9.19 -14.64 17.28
CA PHE A 30 7.83 -14.84 16.77
C PHE A 30 7.36 -16.30 16.85
N LEU A 31 8.27 -17.27 16.99
CA LEU A 31 7.90 -18.68 17.22
C LEU A 31 7.17 -18.87 18.55
N ILE A 32 7.36 -17.97 19.51
CA ILE A 32 6.61 -17.98 20.78
C ILE A 32 5.10 -17.82 20.52
N TYR A 33 4.70 -17.07 19.50
CA TYR A 33 3.29 -16.89 19.13
C TYR A 33 2.67 -18.14 18.49
N LEU A 34 3.47 -19.08 17.98
CA LEU A 34 2.98 -20.37 17.48
C LEU A 34 2.58 -21.32 18.63
N ARG A 35 2.99 -21.02 19.87
CA ARG A 35 2.63 -21.84 21.03
C ARG A 35 1.12 -21.77 21.27
N PRO A 36 0.41 -22.92 21.31
CA PRO A 36 -1.01 -22.95 21.61
C PRO A 36 -1.30 -22.21 22.93
N GLY A 37 -2.20 -21.22 22.87
CA GLY A 37 -2.64 -20.44 24.03
C GLY A 37 -1.96 -19.09 24.25
N VAL A 38 -0.90 -18.74 23.52
CA VAL A 38 -0.28 -17.40 23.59
C VAL A 38 -1.10 -16.38 22.81
N LEU A 39 -1.43 -16.70 21.55
CA LEU A 39 -2.29 -15.88 20.72
C LEU A 39 -3.71 -16.46 20.75
N PRO A 40 -4.71 -15.75 21.29
CA PRO A 40 -6.08 -16.22 21.21
C PRO A 40 -6.55 -16.19 19.75
N GLU A 41 -7.32 -17.20 19.35
CA GLU A 41 -7.92 -17.25 18.02
C GLU A 41 -8.90 -16.09 17.80
N SER A 42 -9.03 -15.67 16.53
CA SER A 42 -9.93 -14.57 16.18
C SER A 42 -11.38 -14.92 16.53
N PRO A 43 -12.10 -14.10 17.34
CA PRO A 43 -13.49 -14.35 17.69
C PRO A 43 -14.40 -14.52 16.47
N ARG A 44 -14.11 -13.79 15.39
CA ARG A 44 -14.86 -13.90 14.12
C ARG A 44 -14.72 -15.27 13.47
N TRP A 45 -13.52 -15.85 13.50
CA TRP A 45 -13.28 -17.19 12.95
C TRP A 45 -13.91 -18.28 13.83
N LEU A 46 -13.85 -18.12 15.16
CA LEU A 46 -14.53 -19.04 16.08
C LEU A 46 -16.05 -19.04 15.87
N ILE A 47 -16.66 -17.87 15.68
CA ILE A 47 -18.09 -17.74 15.35
C ILE A 47 -18.41 -18.41 14.01
N SER A 48 -17.60 -18.22 12.96
CA SER A 48 -17.84 -18.84 11.65
C SER A 48 -17.68 -20.37 11.65
N LYS A 49 -17.00 -20.92 12.64
CA LYS A 49 -16.89 -22.37 12.90
C LYS A 49 -17.95 -22.90 13.87
N GLY A 50 -18.90 -22.07 14.30
CA GLY A 50 -19.93 -22.45 15.29
C GLY A 50 -19.40 -22.58 16.73
N ARG A 51 -18.15 -22.19 17.00
CA ARG A 51 -17.51 -22.22 18.33
C ARG A 51 -17.81 -20.91 19.10
N THR A 52 -19.08 -20.61 19.28
CA THR A 52 -19.56 -19.34 19.88
C THR A 52 -19.12 -19.16 21.33
N ASP A 53 -19.06 -20.23 22.12
CA ASP A 53 -18.63 -20.19 23.52
C ASP A 53 -17.15 -19.75 23.67
N GLU A 54 -16.28 -20.26 22.80
CA GLU A 54 -14.87 -19.89 22.79
C GLU A 54 -14.65 -18.46 22.30
N ALA A 55 -15.45 -18.03 21.31
CA ALA A 55 -15.45 -16.65 20.85
C ALA A 55 -15.85 -15.70 22.00
N PHE A 56 -16.88 -16.06 22.76
CA PHE A 56 -17.33 -15.28 23.90
C PHE A 56 -16.28 -15.20 25.00
N LYS A 57 -15.63 -16.31 25.37
CA LYS A 57 -14.50 -16.32 26.32
C LYS A 57 -13.38 -15.39 25.88
N THR A 58 -13.06 -15.38 24.60
CA THR A 58 -12.01 -14.52 24.03
C THR A 58 -12.41 -13.04 24.11
N ILE A 59 -13.65 -12.71 23.76
CA ILE A 59 -14.21 -11.36 23.85
C ILE A 59 -14.25 -10.87 25.31
N GLN A 60 -14.64 -11.74 26.25
CA GLN A 60 -14.66 -11.43 27.68
C GLN A 60 -13.26 -11.15 28.23
N LYS A 61 -12.26 -11.94 27.83
CA LYS A 61 -10.85 -11.70 28.20
C LYS A 61 -10.37 -10.35 27.65
N ALA A 62 -10.68 -10.04 26.39
CA ALA A 62 -10.32 -8.75 25.78
C ALA A 62 -11.03 -7.56 26.48
N ALA A 63 -12.31 -7.70 26.81
CA ALA A 63 -13.08 -6.69 27.54
C ALA A 63 -12.53 -6.43 28.94
N LYS A 64 -12.09 -7.49 29.65
CA LYS A 64 -11.42 -7.37 30.96
C LYS A 64 -10.10 -6.61 30.88
N VAL A 65 -9.28 -6.88 29.86
CA VAL A 65 -8.02 -6.17 29.62
C VAL A 65 -8.27 -4.70 29.27
N ASN A 66 -9.26 -4.44 28.42
CA ASN A 66 -9.62 -3.08 27.98
C ASN A 66 -10.47 -2.32 29.02
N LYS A 67 -10.83 -2.94 30.15
CA LYS A 67 -11.69 -2.38 31.21
C LYS A 67 -13.04 -1.88 30.69
N VAL A 68 -13.62 -2.57 29.72
CA VAL A 68 -14.94 -2.25 29.13
C VAL A 68 -15.96 -3.30 29.54
N SER A 69 -17.18 -2.88 29.91
CA SER A 69 -18.29 -3.79 30.18
C SER A 69 -18.90 -4.29 28.87
N LEU A 70 -19.13 -5.61 28.78
CA LEU A 70 -19.83 -6.18 27.62
C LEU A 70 -21.33 -5.81 27.65
N PRO A 71 -21.93 -5.50 26.48
CA PRO A 71 -23.36 -5.23 26.39
C PRO A 71 -24.19 -6.46 26.81
N LYS A 72 -25.35 -6.20 27.45
CA LYS A 72 -26.30 -7.25 27.84
C LYS A 72 -26.76 -8.00 26.60
N GLY A 73 -26.57 -9.31 26.56
CA GLY A 73 -26.89 -10.15 25.40
C GLY A 73 -25.69 -10.50 24.49
N ALA A 74 -24.47 -10.09 24.84
CA ALA A 74 -23.26 -10.50 24.12
C ALA A 74 -23.02 -12.03 24.09
N ASN A 75 -23.71 -12.79 24.94
CA ASN A 75 -23.66 -14.25 24.98
C ASN A 75 -24.46 -14.87 23.82
N ALA A 76 -25.40 -14.11 23.24
CA ALA A 76 -26.23 -14.53 22.11
C ALA A 76 -25.63 -14.05 20.78
N LEU A 77 -24.29 -14.16 20.63
CA LEU A 77 -23.62 -13.97 19.35
C LEU A 77 -24.14 -15.05 18.40
N LYS A 78 -25.15 -14.69 17.62
CA LYS A 78 -25.63 -15.55 16.54
C LYS A 78 -24.50 -15.73 15.53
N VAL A 79 -24.36 -16.95 15.02
CA VAL A 79 -23.70 -17.16 13.74
C VAL A 79 -24.51 -16.32 12.74
N SER A 80 -24.03 -15.12 12.43
CA SER A 80 -24.42 -14.51 11.17
C SER A 80 -23.86 -15.47 10.15
N ASP A 81 -24.72 -16.07 9.32
CA ASP A 81 -24.31 -16.75 8.11
C ASP A 81 -23.69 -15.72 7.17
N GLN A 82 -22.50 -15.22 7.51
CA GLN A 82 -21.54 -14.75 6.52
C GLN A 82 -20.97 -16.00 5.85
N GLU A 83 -21.84 -16.79 5.21
CA GLU A 83 -21.39 -17.64 4.13
C GLU A 83 -20.72 -16.71 3.13
N SER A 84 -19.46 -17.00 2.82
CA SER A 84 -18.76 -16.32 1.74
C SER A 84 -19.64 -16.43 0.50
N LEU A 85 -20.10 -15.29 -0.02
CA LEU A 85 -20.96 -15.28 -1.20
C LEU A 85 -20.30 -16.13 -2.30
N PRO A 86 -21.06 -17.01 -2.97
CA PRO A 86 -20.50 -17.76 -4.08
C PRO A 86 -19.97 -16.79 -5.13
N PHE A 87 -18.85 -17.18 -5.75
CA PHE A 87 -18.10 -16.32 -6.66
C PHE A 87 -18.96 -15.74 -7.81
N SER A 88 -19.92 -16.54 -8.30
CA SER A 88 -20.89 -16.13 -9.32
C SER A 88 -21.79 -14.98 -8.85
N THR A 89 -22.18 -14.95 -7.58
CA THR A 89 -22.98 -13.87 -6.99
C THR A 89 -22.16 -12.59 -6.84
N ILE A 90 -20.89 -12.70 -6.46
CA ILE A 90 -19.96 -11.56 -6.41
C ILE A 90 -19.82 -10.93 -7.80
N LEU A 91 -19.53 -11.72 -8.82
CA LEU A 91 -19.42 -11.24 -10.21
C LEU A 91 -20.72 -10.62 -10.71
N ARG A 92 -21.88 -11.22 -10.39
CA ARG A 92 -23.19 -10.67 -10.76
C ARG A 92 -23.45 -9.33 -10.08
N GLN A 93 -23.11 -9.18 -8.80
CA GLN A 93 -23.27 -7.92 -8.06
C GLN A 93 -22.35 -6.81 -8.60
N LEU A 94 -21.10 -7.15 -8.92
CA LEU A 94 -20.17 -6.24 -9.58
C LEU A 94 -20.68 -5.83 -10.97
N GLY A 95 -21.11 -6.79 -11.78
CA GLY A 95 -21.64 -6.57 -13.13
C GLY A 95 -22.96 -5.81 -13.16
N ARG A 96 -23.75 -5.85 -12.09
CA ARG A 96 -25.06 -5.18 -12.01
C ARG A 96 -24.95 -3.65 -12.00
N SER A 97 -23.84 -3.09 -11.54
CA SER A 97 -23.64 -1.64 -11.47
C SER A 97 -22.42 -1.21 -12.28
N ARG A 98 -22.67 -0.53 -13.39
CA ARG A 98 -21.61 0.08 -14.21
C ARG A 98 -20.71 1.01 -13.38
N LYS A 99 -21.27 1.71 -12.38
CA LYS A 99 -20.50 2.57 -11.47
C LYS A 99 -19.49 1.77 -10.66
N LEU A 100 -19.87 0.58 -10.20
CA LEU A 100 -19.05 -0.27 -9.35
C LEU A 100 -17.90 -0.92 -10.14
N LEU A 101 -18.15 -1.29 -11.39
CA LEU A 101 -17.10 -1.71 -12.33
C LEU A 101 -16.11 -0.58 -12.64
N ILE A 102 -16.59 0.65 -12.85
CA ILE A 102 -15.71 1.81 -13.07
C ILE A 102 -14.85 2.07 -11.83
N TYR A 103 -15.41 2.02 -10.63
CA TYR A 103 -14.64 2.15 -9.40
C TYR A 103 -13.61 1.04 -9.24
N LEU A 104 -13.96 -0.21 -9.58
CA LEU A 104 -13.01 -1.32 -9.56
C LEU A 104 -11.86 -1.10 -10.54
N ALA A 105 -12.15 -0.72 -11.78
CA ALA A 105 -11.13 -0.45 -12.79
C ALA A 105 -10.20 0.69 -12.37
N ILE A 106 -10.75 1.77 -11.80
CA ILE A 106 -9.96 2.89 -11.26
C ILE A 106 -9.07 2.42 -10.10
N ALA A 107 -9.61 1.62 -9.18
CA ALA A 107 -8.84 1.07 -8.07
C ALA A 107 -7.71 0.15 -8.57
N MET A 108 -8.00 -0.80 -9.46
CA MET A 108 -6.99 -1.68 -10.07
C MET A 108 -5.88 -0.89 -10.76
N SER A 109 -6.23 0.12 -11.57
CA SER A 109 -5.27 0.98 -12.23
C SER A 109 -4.43 1.77 -11.22
N ASN A 110 -5.05 2.31 -10.17
CA ASN A 110 -4.30 3.02 -9.13
C ASN A 110 -3.27 2.09 -8.47
N TRP A 111 -3.71 0.91 -8.04
CA TRP A 111 -2.83 -0.07 -7.39
C TRP A 111 -1.70 -0.57 -8.29
N PHE A 112 -1.98 -0.79 -9.58
CA PHE A 112 -0.96 -1.10 -10.58
C PHE A 112 0.11 0.00 -10.65
N VAL A 113 -0.35 1.25 -10.76
CA VAL A 113 0.50 2.42 -10.95
C VAL A 113 1.37 2.70 -9.72
N VAL A 114 0.78 2.71 -8.52
CA VAL A 114 1.52 2.95 -7.27
C VAL A 114 2.57 1.86 -7.04
N ALA A 115 2.22 0.59 -7.26
CA ALA A 115 3.18 -0.49 -7.12
C ALA A 115 4.30 -0.37 -8.14
N MET A 116 3.99 -0.14 -9.41
CA MET A 116 4.97 0.03 -10.47
C MET A 116 5.96 1.16 -10.15
N THR A 117 5.47 2.31 -9.68
CA THR A 117 6.29 3.46 -9.29
C THR A 117 7.13 3.16 -8.05
N THR A 118 6.54 2.53 -7.03
CA THR A 118 7.25 2.13 -5.80
C THR A 118 8.46 1.25 -6.10
N PHE A 119 8.24 0.19 -6.88
CA PHE A 119 9.31 -0.75 -7.24
C PHE A 119 10.29 -0.15 -8.26
N GLY A 120 9.81 0.67 -9.20
CA GLY A 120 10.67 1.40 -10.15
C GLY A 120 11.64 2.35 -9.44
N MET A 121 11.15 3.13 -8.47
CA MET A 121 12.00 3.98 -7.63
C MET A 121 12.99 3.15 -6.79
N LYS A 122 12.60 1.97 -6.30
CA LYS A 122 13.50 1.08 -5.54
C LYS A 122 14.63 0.49 -6.41
N MET A 123 14.38 0.22 -7.69
CA MET A 123 15.42 -0.27 -8.60
C MET A 123 16.45 0.80 -8.98
N ASN A 124 16.08 2.08 -8.92
CA ASN A 124 16.97 3.19 -9.29
C ASN A 124 17.89 3.64 -8.13
N ILE A 125 17.73 3.10 -6.92
CA ILE A 125 18.48 3.48 -5.70
C ILE A 125 20.00 3.43 -5.92
N SER A 126 20.50 2.47 -6.70
CA SER A 126 21.94 2.32 -6.96
C SER A 126 22.55 3.46 -7.78
N HIS A 127 21.73 4.33 -8.39
CA HIS A 127 22.18 5.43 -9.24
C HIS A 127 22.00 6.83 -8.61
N LEU A 128 21.39 6.94 -7.42
CA LEU A 128 21.15 8.23 -6.75
C LEU A 128 22.34 8.75 -5.92
N GLY A 129 23.50 8.08 -5.93
CA GLY A 129 24.65 8.57 -5.16
C GLY A 129 25.88 7.68 -5.21
N SER A 130 26.97 8.18 -4.64
CA SER A 130 28.29 7.52 -4.65
C SER A 130 28.36 6.20 -3.89
N ASN A 131 27.42 5.96 -2.95
CA ASN A 131 27.37 4.73 -2.15
C ASN A 131 25.93 4.21 -2.02
N VAL A 132 25.73 2.94 -2.38
CA VAL A 132 24.45 2.23 -2.34
C VAL A 132 23.80 2.25 -0.95
N TYR A 133 24.59 2.17 0.12
CA TYR A 133 24.07 2.19 1.50
C TYR A 133 23.48 3.56 1.87
N THR A 134 24.13 4.64 1.45
CA THR A 134 23.63 6.00 1.71
C THR A 134 22.34 6.26 0.95
N SER A 135 22.32 5.92 -0.34
CA SER A 135 21.12 6.05 -1.18
C SER A 135 19.97 5.20 -0.66
N PHE A 136 20.24 3.98 -0.20
CA PHE A 136 19.24 3.11 0.43
C PHE A 136 18.69 3.73 1.72
N THR A 137 19.55 4.23 2.62
CA THR A 137 19.13 4.87 3.86
C THR A 137 18.25 6.10 3.62
N ILE A 138 18.65 7.02 2.72
CA ILE A 138 17.84 8.19 2.37
C ILE A 138 16.45 7.77 1.85
N THR A 139 16.46 6.75 0.98
CA THR A 139 15.25 6.18 0.39
C THR A 139 14.30 5.62 1.46
N VAL A 140 14.83 4.87 2.43
CA VAL A 140 14.04 4.28 3.53
C VAL A 140 13.53 5.35 4.50
N ILE A 141 14.30 6.41 4.74
CA ILE A 141 13.85 7.56 5.54
C ILE A 141 12.64 8.21 4.87
N ALA A 142 12.71 8.50 3.57
CA ALA A 142 11.59 9.08 2.82
C ALA A 142 10.34 8.18 2.88
N ASP A 143 10.50 6.87 2.73
CA ASP A 143 9.40 5.88 2.81
C ASP A 143 8.76 5.85 4.21
N THR A 144 9.61 5.91 5.25
CA THR A 144 9.15 5.93 6.65
C THR A 144 8.40 7.22 6.97
N LEU A 145 8.92 8.38 6.53
CA LEU A 145 8.23 9.67 6.70
C LEU A 145 6.88 9.69 6.00
N GLY A 146 6.78 9.14 4.79
CA GLY A 146 5.51 8.99 4.09
C GLY A 146 4.52 8.10 4.83
N THR A 147 4.99 6.97 5.34
CA THR A 147 4.16 6.09 6.19
C THR A 147 3.68 6.81 7.45
N LEU A 148 4.49 7.69 8.05
CA LEU A 148 4.08 8.48 9.22
C LEU A 148 3.01 9.53 8.86
N LEU A 149 3.01 10.08 7.65
CA LEU A 149 1.94 10.98 7.20
C LEU A 149 0.57 10.30 7.17
N MET A 150 0.52 8.98 7.02
CA MET A 150 -0.73 8.21 7.11
C MET A 150 -1.45 8.42 8.46
N PHE A 151 -0.74 8.67 9.56
CA PHE A 151 -1.37 8.97 10.86
C PHE A 151 -2.15 10.29 10.87
N THR A 152 -1.94 11.17 9.89
CA THR A 152 -2.74 12.39 9.75
C THR A 152 -4.09 12.16 9.06
N MET A 153 -4.40 10.91 8.66
CA MET A 153 -5.63 10.57 7.92
C MET A 153 -6.90 11.00 8.67
N ASP A 154 -6.93 10.87 10.00
CA ASP A 154 -8.09 11.19 10.82
C ASP A 154 -8.37 12.70 10.86
N ARG A 155 -7.32 13.52 10.73
CA ARG A 155 -7.41 15.00 10.76
C ARG A 155 -7.69 15.59 9.38
N VAL A 156 -6.96 15.13 8.35
CA VAL A 156 -7.04 15.65 6.99
C VAL A 156 -8.24 15.07 6.23
N GLY A 157 -8.65 13.86 6.60
CA GLY A 157 -9.67 13.06 5.94
C GLY A 157 -9.08 12.16 4.86
N HIS A 158 -9.54 10.90 4.80
CA HIS A 158 -8.95 9.85 3.98
C HIS A 158 -8.85 10.20 2.50
N LYS A 159 -9.95 10.73 1.95
CA LYS A 159 -10.03 11.12 0.54
C LYS A 159 -9.08 12.27 0.19
N ARG A 160 -9.00 13.29 1.03
CA ARG A 160 -8.16 14.47 0.79
C ARG A 160 -6.69 14.08 0.85
N LEU A 161 -6.30 13.30 1.86
CA LEU A 161 -4.94 12.83 2.01
C LEU A 161 -4.50 11.94 0.84
N LEU A 162 -5.38 11.05 0.37
CA LEU A 162 -5.11 10.24 -0.82
C LEU A 162 -4.87 11.14 -2.04
N VAL A 163 -5.81 12.03 -2.36
CA VAL A 163 -5.70 12.96 -3.51
C VAL A 163 -4.45 13.84 -3.45
N ILE A 164 -4.10 14.38 -2.28
CA ILE A 164 -2.91 15.22 -2.12
C ILE A 164 -1.65 14.39 -2.39
N SER A 165 -1.54 13.20 -1.78
CA SER A 165 -0.37 12.34 -1.95
C SER A 165 -0.17 11.93 -3.41
N VAL A 166 -1.27 11.51 -4.05
CA VAL A 166 -1.41 11.19 -5.46
C VAL A 166 -0.87 12.34 -6.36
N LEU A 167 -1.41 13.55 -6.19
CA LEU A 167 -1.01 14.71 -6.99
C LEU A 167 0.43 15.14 -6.74
N SER A 168 0.87 15.13 -5.47
CA SER A 168 2.22 15.51 -5.08
C SER A 168 3.26 14.54 -5.65
N THR A 169 3.00 13.24 -5.65
CA THR A 169 3.88 12.25 -6.30
C THR A 169 3.98 12.51 -7.79
N GLY A 170 2.85 12.77 -8.46
CA GLY A 170 2.82 12.98 -9.91
C GLY A 170 3.56 14.26 -10.32
N ALA A 171 3.33 15.34 -9.57
CA ALA A 171 4.03 16.61 -9.77
C ALA A 171 5.54 16.45 -9.54
N ALA A 172 5.95 15.80 -8.44
CA ALA A 172 7.37 15.60 -8.13
C ALA A 172 8.09 14.74 -9.18
N CYS A 173 7.45 13.68 -9.69
CA CYS A 173 8.00 12.86 -10.77
C CYS A 173 8.10 13.65 -12.08
N THR A 174 7.09 14.45 -12.41
CA THR A 174 7.07 15.29 -13.62
C THR A 174 8.15 16.38 -13.57
N VAL A 175 8.32 17.04 -12.43
CA VAL A 175 9.39 18.03 -12.24
C VAL A 175 10.77 17.39 -12.34
N SER A 176 10.99 16.26 -11.66
CA SER A 176 12.25 15.49 -11.77
C SER A 176 12.56 15.14 -13.23
N PHE A 177 11.53 14.77 -13.98
CA PHE A 177 11.66 14.44 -15.40
C PHE A 177 12.03 15.66 -16.26
N ILE A 178 11.34 16.80 -16.08
CA ILE A 178 11.63 18.04 -16.81
C ILE A 178 13.07 18.49 -16.56
N LEU A 179 13.53 18.41 -15.31
CA LEU A 179 14.89 18.74 -14.90
C LEU A 179 15.94 17.87 -15.61
N ILE A 180 15.68 16.57 -15.77
CA ILE A 180 16.62 15.65 -16.44
C ILE A 180 16.67 15.89 -17.95
N LEU A 181 15.57 16.31 -18.59
CA LEU A 181 15.47 16.38 -20.05
C LEU A 181 15.79 17.74 -20.67
N PHE A 182 15.37 18.82 -20.01
CA PHE A 182 15.37 20.16 -20.60
C PHE A 182 16.38 21.10 -19.96
N VAL A 183 17.04 20.68 -18.88
CA VAL A 183 18.02 21.49 -18.16
C VAL A 183 19.38 20.82 -18.27
N ASP A 184 20.22 21.37 -19.14
CA ASP A 184 21.62 20.96 -19.22
C ASP A 184 22.37 21.38 -17.93
N ASN A 185 23.24 20.50 -17.42
CA ASN A 185 24.00 20.70 -16.17
C ASN A 185 23.16 20.89 -14.89
N VAL A 186 22.00 20.23 -14.78
CA VAL A 186 21.23 20.23 -13.53
C VAL A 186 22.01 19.56 -12.39
N SER A 187 21.91 20.13 -11.17
CA SER A 187 22.48 19.52 -9.98
C SER A 187 21.80 18.18 -9.66
N GLU A 188 22.61 17.12 -9.51
CA GLU A 188 22.14 15.77 -9.16
C GLU A 188 21.30 15.78 -7.86
N TRP A 189 21.73 16.57 -6.88
CA TRP A 189 21.04 16.73 -5.59
C TRP A 189 19.65 17.33 -5.72
N LEU A 190 19.42 18.20 -6.71
CA LEU A 190 18.11 18.78 -6.98
C LEU A 190 17.15 17.69 -7.48
N VAL A 191 17.60 16.86 -8.42
CA VAL A 191 16.83 15.73 -8.95
C VAL A 191 16.52 14.72 -7.84
N ILE A 192 17.53 14.34 -7.05
CA ILE A 192 17.37 13.43 -5.90
C ILE A 192 16.29 13.96 -4.95
N THR A 193 16.31 15.26 -4.64
CA THR A 193 15.34 15.88 -3.72
C THR A 193 13.92 15.72 -4.21
N PHE A 194 13.63 16.05 -5.48
CA PHE A 194 12.29 15.87 -6.04
C PHE A 194 11.87 14.41 -6.12
N VAL A 195 12.77 13.49 -6.47
CA VAL A 195 12.49 12.05 -6.47
C VAL A 195 12.14 11.56 -5.06
N MET A 196 12.85 12.03 -4.02
CA MET A 196 12.58 11.65 -2.62
C MET A 196 11.28 12.23 -2.09
N ILE A 197 10.92 13.46 -2.49
CA ILE A 197 9.59 14.04 -2.21
C ILE A 197 8.50 13.17 -2.84
N GLY A 198 8.65 12.80 -4.12
CA GLY A 198 7.70 11.93 -4.80
C GLY A 198 7.58 10.57 -4.12
N LYS A 199 8.71 9.99 -3.70
CA LYS A 199 8.73 8.71 -2.98
C LYS A 199 7.97 8.79 -1.65
N LEU A 200 8.17 9.86 -0.88
CA LEU A 200 7.52 10.07 0.41
C LEU A 200 5.99 10.08 0.23
N PHE A 201 5.46 10.83 -0.73
CA PHE A 201 4.01 10.85 -0.98
C PHE A 201 3.48 9.54 -1.56
N ASN A 202 4.27 8.84 -2.38
CA ASN A 202 3.92 7.52 -2.90
C ASN A 202 3.79 6.47 -1.79
N ALA A 203 4.61 6.56 -0.73
CA ALA A 203 4.48 5.69 0.45
C ALA A 203 3.18 5.96 1.22
N THR A 204 2.81 7.23 1.40
CA THR A 204 1.51 7.63 1.98
C THR A 204 0.35 7.09 1.15
N GLU A 205 0.41 7.26 -0.17
CA GLU A 205 -0.60 6.79 -1.11
C GLU A 205 -0.80 5.27 -1.02
N PHE A 206 0.29 4.50 -1.00
CA PHE A 206 0.20 3.04 -0.91
C PHE A 206 -0.51 2.59 0.37
N GLY A 207 -0.20 3.20 1.51
CA GLY A 207 -0.91 2.94 2.78
C GLY A 207 -2.39 3.33 2.72
N MET A 208 -2.69 4.52 2.21
CA MET A 208 -4.06 5.03 2.08
C MET A 208 -4.91 4.23 1.09
N ALA A 209 -4.30 3.63 0.07
CA ALA A 209 -5.00 2.82 -0.91
C ALA A 209 -5.69 1.61 -0.27
N TYR A 210 -5.10 0.98 0.76
CA TYR A 210 -5.73 -0.13 1.50
C TYR A 210 -7.00 0.32 2.21
N THR A 211 -6.92 1.41 2.99
CA THR A 211 -8.05 1.96 3.75
C THR A 211 -9.16 2.43 2.82
N TYR A 212 -8.80 3.24 1.81
CA TYR A 212 -9.77 3.81 0.88
C TYR A 212 -10.49 2.74 0.05
N THR A 213 -9.76 1.71 -0.42
CA THR A 213 -10.39 0.58 -1.13
C THR A 213 -11.34 -0.19 -0.20
N GLY A 214 -11.00 -0.34 1.09
CA GLY A 214 -11.89 -0.93 2.08
C GLY A 214 -13.19 -0.12 2.28
N GLU A 215 -13.12 1.20 2.30
CA GLU A 215 -14.28 2.08 2.54
C GLU A 215 -15.16 2.29 1.30
N LEU A 216 -14.61 2.12 0.10
CA LEU A 216 -15.34 2.36 -1.14
C LEU A 216 -16.33 1.25 -1.47
N PHE A 217 -15.99 0.00 -1.16
CA PHE A 217 -16.75 -1.18 -1.55
C PHE A 217 -17.52 -1.81 -0.37
N PRO A 218 -18.75 -2.33 -0.62
CA PRO A 218 -19.52 -3.03 0.40
C PRO A 218 -18.76 -4.24 0.92
N THR A 219 -19.02 -4.60 2.19
CA THR A 219 -18.30 -5.64 2.94
C THR A 219 -18.22 -6.97 2.20
N ASP A 220 -19.27 -7.31 1.45
CA ASP A 220 -19.44 -8.65 0.90
C ASP A 220 -18.53 -8.91 -0.33
N ILE A 221 -18.18 -7.86 -1.08
CA ILE A 221 -17.28 -7.95 -2.24
C ILE A 221 -15.89 -7.38 -1.97
N ARG A 222 -15.69 -6.73 -0.81
CA ARG A 222 -14.45 -6.02 -0.46
C ARG A 222 -13.22 -6.91 -0.52
N ALA A 223 -13.31 -8.14 -0.02
CA ALA A 223 -12.20 -9.09 -0.03
C ALA A 223 -11.78 -9.44 -1.47
N PHE A 224 -12.74 -9.70 -2.35
CA PHE A 224 -12.48 -9.96 -3.77
C PHE A 224 -11.86 -8.74 -4.46
N VAL A 225 -12.38 -7.53 -4.20
CA VAL A 225 -11.85 -6.29 -4.77
C VAL A 225 -10.42 -6.02 -4.32
N LEU A 226 -10.12 -6.13 -3.02
CA LEU A 226 -8.76 -5.96 -2.48
C LEU A 226 -7.79 -7.01 -3.05
N GLY A 227 -8.23 -8.27 -3.18
CA GLY A 227 -7.45 -9.32 -3.81
C GLY A 227 -7.14 -9.01 -5.28
N SER A 228 -8.14 -8.54 -6.03
CA SER A 228 -7.99 -8.14 -7.43
C SER A 228 -7.06 -6.93 -7.60
N CYS A 229 -7.20 -5.91 -6.75
CA CYS A 229 -6.30 -4.75 -6.74
C CYS A 229 -4.86 -5.17 -6.40
N SER A 230 -4.69 -6.06 -5.41
CA SER A 230 -3.38 -6.60 -5.05
C SER A 230 -2.75 -7.41 -6.18
N PHE A 231 -3.53 -8.17 -6.94
CA PHE A 231 -3.07 -8.88 -8.12
C PHE A 231 -2.52 -7.92 -9.18
N PHE A 232 -3.28 -6.85 -9.51
CA PHE A 232 -2.81 -5.82 -10.44
C PHE A 232 -1.59 -5.05 -9.93
N ALA A 233 -1.50 -4.78 -8.62
CA ALA A 233 -0.30 -4.23 -8.01
C ALA A 233 0.93 -5.12 -8.24
N ARG A 234 0.76 -6.45 -8.18
CA ARG A 234 1.85 -7.40 -8.46
C ARG A 234 2.26 -7.39 -9.92
N ILE A 235 1.31 -7.29 -10.85
CA ILE A 235 1.63 -7.08 -12.27
C ILE A 235 2.45 -5.79 -12.45
N GLY A 236 2.04 -4.69 -11.78
CA GLY A 236 2.79 -3.44 -11.79
C GLY A 236 4.23 -3.60 -11.27
N SER A 237 4.40 -4.30 -10.15
CA SER A 237 5.73 -4.58 -9.58
C SER A 237 6.61 -5.46 -10.47
N LEU A 238 6.01 -6.41 -11.20
CA LEU A 238 6.70 -7.27 -12.16
C LEU A 238 7.12 -6.49 -13.40
N ALA A 239 6.32 -5.50 -13.83
CA ALA A 239 6.64 -4.65 -14.97
C ALA A 239 7.80 -3.67 -14.69
N SER A 240 7.95 -3.19 -13.45
CA SER A 240 8.98 -2.23 -13.05
C SER A 240 10.41 -2.54 -13.51
N PRO A 241 10.99 -3.73 -13.27
CA PRO A 241 12.36 -4.04 -13.72
C PRO A 241 12.51 -4.07 -15.24
N TYR A 242 11.50 -4.52 -15.98
CA TYR A 242 11.54 -4.53 -17.45
C TYR A 242 11.50 -3.10 -18.00
N LEU A 243 10.61 -2.26 -17.45
CA LEU A 243 10.57 -0.84 -17.78
C LEU A 243 11.91 -0.18 -17.50
N TYR A 244 12.53 -0.46 -16.35
CA TYR A 244 13.85 0.04 -15.99
C TYR A 244 14.94 -0.35 -17.00
N GLN A 245 14.97 -1.60 -17.47
CA GLN A 245 15.93 -2.06 -18.48
C GLN A 245 15.71 -1.39 -19.85
N ILE A 246 14.45 -1.26 -20.27
CA ILE A 246 14.06 -0.63 -21.54
C ILE A 246 14.42 0.86 -21.55
N VAL A 247 14.18 1.50 -20.40
CA VAL A 247 14.48 2.91 -20.13
C VAL A 247 15.96 3.22 -20.27
N ARG A 248 16.90 2.28 -20.05
CA ARG A 248 18.35 2.54 -20.19
C ARG A 248 18.79 3.02 -21.58
N LYS A 249 17.96 2.87 -22.64
CA LYS A 249 18.22 3.44 -23.96
C LYS A 249 17.84 4.94 -23.97
N PRO A 250 18.75 5.87 -24.35
CA PRO A 250 18.56 7.31 -24.12
C PRO A 250 17.29 7.91 -24.72
N ASN A 251 16.84 7.45 -25.89
CA ASN A 251 15.59 7.95 -26.50
C ASN A 251 14.33 7.30 -25.92
N LEU A 252 14.44 6.06 -25.45
CA LEU A 252 13.32 5.28 -24.89
C LEU A 252 13.12 5.58 -23.39
N PHE A 253 14.19 5.96 -22.70
CA PHE A 253 14.20 6.53 -21.34
C PHE A 253 13.16 7.65 -21.23
N ARG A 254 13.25 8.60 -22.17
CA ARG A 254 12.42 9.81 -22.20
C ARG A 254 10.95 9.44 -22.37
N SER A 255 10.64 8.55 -23.30
CA SER A 255 9.26 8.15 -23.62
C SER A 255 8.59 7.34 -22.51
N CYS A 256 9.28 6.36 -21.91
CA CYS A 256 8.68 5.51 -20.87
C CYS A 256 8.35 6.28 -19.58
N PHE A 257 9.21 7.23 -19.16
CA PHE A 257 8.94 8.08 -18.00
C PHE A 257 7.83 9.12 -18.24
N VAL A 258 7.70 9.64 -19.47
CA VAL A 258 6.57 10.50 -19.88
C VAL A 258 5.27 9.71 -19.86
N VAL A 259 5.26 8.51 -20.45
CA VAL A 259 4.08 7.64 -20.46
C VAL A 259 3.70 7.24 -19.05
N GLN A 260 4.68 6.92 -18.19
CA GLN A 260 4.42 6.63 -16.78
C GLN A 260 3.84 7.84 -16.04
N SER A 261 4.40 9.03 -16.20
CA SER A 261 3.93 10.26 -15.53
C SER A 261 2.56 10.72 -16.05
N ASN A 262 2.29 10.60 -17.35
CA ASN A 262 0.99 10.93 -17.94
C ASN A 262 -0.07 9.88 -17.64
N PHE A 263 0.28 8.59 -17.62
CA PHE A 263 -0.61 7.52 -17.18
C PHE A 263 -0.95 7.68 -15.70
N TYR A 264 0.04 8.05 -14.89
CA TYR A 264 -0.13 8.46 -13.49
C TYR A 264 -1.15 9.61 -13.42
N LEU A 265 -0.89 10.77 -14.04
CA LEU A 265 -1.81 11.91 -14.03
C LEU A 265 -3.22 11.60 -14.57
N LEU A 266 -3.35 10.78 -15.62
CA LEU A 266 -4.62 10.38 -16.19
C LEU A 266 -5.44 9.51 -15.23
N CYS A 267 -4.82 8.46 -14.65
CA CYS A 267 -5.47 7.62 -13.66
C CYS A 267 -5.90 8.42 -12.43
N GLN A 268 -5.13 9.44 -12.06
CA GLN A 268 -5.41 10.33 -10.94
C GLN A 268 -6.51 11.35 -11.21
N PHE A 269 -6.56 11.89 -12.42
CA PHE A 269 -7.63 12.78 -12.86
C PHE A 269 -8.97 12.05 -12.93
N LEU A 270 -8.95 10.79 -13.40
CA LEU A 270 -10.10 9.89 -13.33
C LEU A 270 -10.49 9.64 -11.87
N HIS A 271 -9.53 9.28 -11.02
CA HIS A 271 -9.78 9.06 -9.59
C HIS A 271 -10.46 10.27 -8.94
N LEU A 272 -9.94 11.48 -9.18
CA LEU A 272 -10.48 12.76 -8.70
C LEU A 272 -11.92 13.03 -9.15
N LYS A 273 -12.20 12.94 -10.46
CA LYS A 273 -13.53 13.18 -11.04
C LYS A 273 -14.57 12.27 -10.43
N PHE A 274 -14.24 10.99 -10.25
CA PHE A 274 -15.19 10.01 -9.73
C PHE A 274 -15.33 10.06 -8.21
N CYS A 275 -14.25 10.46 -7.52
CA CYS A 275 -14.26 10.75 -6.09
C CYS A 275 -15.23 11.87 -5.71
N THR A 276 -15.29 12.97 -6.46
CA THR A 276 -16.16 14.13 -6.20
C THR A 276 -17.64 13.81 -6.35
N PHE A 277 -18.02 12.87 -7.22
CA PHE A 277 -19.43 12.49 -7.42
C PHE A 277 -20.10 11.84 -6.20
N LYS A 278 -19.35 11.20 -5.28
CA LYS A 278 -19.92 10.61 -4.05
C LYS A 278 -20.56 11.66 -3.12
N LYS A 279 -20.26 12.96 -3.30
CA LYS A 279 -20.83 14.05 -2.49
C LYS A 279 -22.17 14.58 -2.99
N SER A 280 -22.64 14.15 -4.17
CA SER A 280 -23.85 14.69 -4.82
C SER A 280 -25.06 13.74 -4.77
N SER A 281 -24.95 12.56 -4.15
CA SER A 281 -26.00 11.53 -4.17
C SER A 281 -26.47 11.08 -2.79
N HIS A 282 -26.39 11.97 -1.80
CA HIS A 282 -27.05 11.84 -0.51
C HIS A 282 -27.85 13.09 -0.24
#